data_AF-A0A3R7XJP5-F1
#
_entry.id   AF-A0A3R7XJP5-F1
#
_cell.length_a   1.000
_cell.length_b   1.000
_cell.length_c   1.000
_cell.angle_alpha   90.00
_cell.angle_beta   90.00
_cell.angle_gamma   90.00
#
_symmetry.space_group_name_H-M   'P 1'
#
loop_
_entity.id
_entity.type
_entity.pdbx_description
1 polymer ?
#
loop_
_entity_poly.entity_id
_entity_poly.type
_entity_poly.pdbx_seq_one_letter_code
_entity_poly.pdbx_strand_id
1 'polypeptide(L)' 'MEDLRRHTSDNEANSAVCHVIQDGQIVERKWADTKVGDFSQIRNREVIPADVLVLTLQVNLRAAIVM' A
#
# COMPACT_ATOMS: atom_id res chain seq x y z
N MET A 1 0.96 -3.00 -28.39
CA MET A 1 -0.11 -2.19 -27.74
C MET A 1 -0.35 -2.64 -26.30
N GLU A 2 -0.21 -3.93 -25.99
CA GLU A 2 -0.35 -4.47 -24.63
C GLU A 2 0.74 -3.98 -23.67
N ASP A 3 2.01 -3.97 -24.11
CA ASP A 3 3.14 -3.53 -23.27
C ASP A 3 3.03 -2.06 -22.81
N LEU A 4 2.55 -1.18 -23.68
CA LEU A 4 2.35 0.23 -23.34
C LEU A 4 1.26 0.41 -22.27
N ARG A 5 0.19 -0.39 -22.34
CA ARG A 5 -0.89 -0.35 -21.35
C ARG A 5 -0.43 -0.91 -19.99
N ARG A 6 0.38 -1.97 -19.99
CA ARG A 6 1.01 -2.49 -18.76
C ARG A 6 1.89 -1.43 -18.12
N HIS A 7 2.74 -0.76 -18.91
CA HIS A 7 3.62 0.26 -18.36
C HIS A 7 2.84 1.44 -17.73
N THR A 8 1.77 1.91 -18.36
CA THR A 8 0.91 2.94 -17.78
C THR A 8 0.25 2.47 -16.48
N SER A 9 -0.30 1.24 -16.48
CA SER A 9 -0.93 0.66 -15.30
C SER A 9 0.06 0.51 -14.13
N ASP A 10 1.28 0.05 -14.41
CA ASP A 10 2.32 -0.09 -13.39
C ASP A 10 2.73 1.28 -12.83
N ASN A 11 2.85 2.29 -13.70
CA ASN A 11 3.16 3.66 -13.26
C ASN A 11 2.06 4.24 -12.37
N GLU A 12 0.80 4.01 -12.73
CA GLU A 12 -0.35 4.44 -11.91
C GLU A 12 -0.32 3.77 -10.53
N ALA A 13 -0.16 2.45 -10.48
CA ALA A 13 -0.05 1.67 -9.24
C ALA A 13 1.14 2.13 -8.37
N ASN A 14 2.31 2.31 -8.97
CA ASN A 14 3.54 2.73 -8.29
C ASN A 14 3.46 4.17 -7.74
N SER A 15 2.69 5.03 -8.40
CA SER A 15 2.51 6.43 -7.99
C SER A 15 1.40 6.64 -6.95
N ALA A 16 0.55 5.64 -6.73
CA ALA A 16 -0.54 5.73 -5.79
C ALA A 16 -0.04 5.95 -4.35
N VAL A 17 -0.79 6.75 -3.59
CA VAL A 17 -0.48 7.05 -2.19
C VAL A 17 -0.96 5.90 -1.30
N CYS A 18 -0.14 5.53 -0.32
CA CYS A 18 -0.42 4.55 0.71
C CYS A 18 -0.08 5.12 2.10
N HIS A 19 -0.61 4.47 3.14
CA HIS A 19 -0.46 4.91 4.52
C HIS A 19 0.42 3.93 5.29
N VAL A 20 1.68 4.27 5.53
CA VAL A 20 2.63 3.41 6.27
C VAL A 20 2.64 3.81 7.74
N ILE A 21 2.74 2.83 8.63
CA ILE A 21 2.91 3.05 10.07
C ILE A 21 4.41 3.05 10.36
N GLN A 22 4.94 4.22 10.69
CA GLN A 22 6.34 4.42 11.05
C GLN A 22 6.43 5.11 12.40
N ASP A 23 7.20 4.55 13.33
CA ASP A 23 7.40 5.10 14.68
C ASP A 23 6.08 5.40 15.43
N GLY A 24 5.07 4.55 15.21
CA GLY A 24 3.73 4.67 15.79
C GLY A 24 2.84 5.75 15.15
N GLN A 25 3.32 6.42 14.11
CA GLN A 25 2.58 7.44 13.35
C GLN A 25 2.23 6.92 11.95
N ILE A 26 1.12 7.42 11.40
CA ILE A 26 0.73 7.13 10.02
C ILE A 26 1.36 8.20 9.12
N VAL A 27 2.15 7.76 8.14
CA VAL A 27 2.81 8.60 7.15
C VAL A 27 2.34 8.23 5.75
N GLU A 28 2.08 9.23 4.91
CA GLU A 28 1.77 9.01 3.50
C GLU A 28 3.06 8.76 2.71
N ARG A 29 3.04 7.74 1.85
CA ARG A 29 4.13 7.42 0.93
C ARG A 29 3.58 6.98 -0.42
N LYS A 30 4.43 6.94 -1.45
CA LYS A 30 4.08 6.25 -2.69
C LYS A 30 4.25 4.75 -2.50
N TRP A 31 3.42 3.98 -3.18
CA TRP A 31 3.57 2.52 -3.24
C TRP A 31 4.96 2.09 -3.68
N ALA A 32 5.57 2.79 -4.64
CA ALA A 32 6.95 2.53 -5.08
C ALA A 32 8.01 2.65 -3.96
N ASP A 33 7.72 3.41 -2.90
CA ASP A 33 8.65 3.66 -1.79
C ASP A 33 8.45 2.70 -0.61
N THR A 34 7.43 1.83 -0.68
CA THR A 34 7.12 0.84 0.37
C THR A 34 8.03 -0.39 0.24
N LYS A 35 8.33 -1.06 1.35
CA LYS A 35 9.17 -2.26 1.40
C LYS A 35 8.45 -3.42 2.06
N VAL A 36 8.89 -4.63 1.71
CA VAL A 36 8.47 -5.86 2.38
C VAL A 36 8.78 -5.74 3.87
N GLY A 37 7.79 -6.02 4.70
CA GLY A 37 7.85 -5.86 6.14
C GLY A 37 7.29 -4.54 6.66
N ASP A 38 6.99 -3.57 5.80
CA ASP A 38 6.34 -2.33 6.22
C ASP A 38 4.92 -2.60 6.70
N PHE A 39 4.54 -1.94 7.80
CA PHE A 39 3.16 -1.94 8.28
C PHE A 39 2.39 -0.84 7.57
N SER A 40 1.24 -1.18 6.99
CA SER A 40 0.39 -0.25 6.27
C SER A 40 -1.02 -0.23 6.84
N GLN A 41 -1.60 0.96 6.97
CA GLN A 41 -3.00 1.15 7.26
C GLN A 41 -3.80 1.18 5.95
N ILE A 42 -4.60 0.14 5.72
CA ILE A 42 -5.49 0.09 4.57
C ILE A 42 -6.82 0.77 4.94
N ARG A 43 -7.22 1.75 4.13
CA ARG A 43 -8.52 2.44 4.24
C ARG A 43 -9.56 1.79 3.35
N ASN A 44 -10.83 2.10 3.64
CA ASN A 44 -11.92 1.56 2.85
C ASN A 44 -11.83 2.06 1.40
N ARG A 45 -12.00 1.15 0.43
CA ARG A 45 -11.88 1.41 -1.02
C ARG A 45 -10.49 1.80 -1.50
N GLU A 46 -9.44 1.57 -0.71
CA GLU A 46 -8.06 1.74 -1.14
C GLU A 46 -7.65 0.53 -1.98
N VAL A 47 -7.01 0.79 -3.13
CA VAL A 47 -6.46 -0.26 -3.99
C VAL A 47 -5.07 -0.60 -3.49
N ILE A 48 -4.77 -1.90 -3.42
CA ILE A 48 -3.51 -2.43 -2.94
C ILE A 48 -2.81 -3.10 -4.13
N PRO A 49 -1.66 -2.59 -4.59
CA PRO A 49 -0.92 -3.14 -5.73
C PRO A 49 0.05 -4.27 -5.36
N ALA A 50 0.10 -4.67 -4.08
CA ALA A 50 0.98 -5.69 -3.55
C ALA A 50 0.21 -6.74 -2.74
N ASP A 51 0.83 -7.90 -2.53
CA ASP A 51 0.32 -8.90 -1.61
C ASP A 51 0.48 -8.41 -0.16
N VAL A 52 -0.57 -8.63 0.64
CA VAL A 52 -0.60 -8.17 2.03
C VAL A 52 -1.08 -9.27 2.96
N LEU A 53 -0.49 -9.32 4.15
CA LEU A 53 -1.01 -10.09 5.27
C LEU A 53 -1.76 -9.17 6.22
N VAL A 54 -3.07 -9.38 6.34
CA VAL A 54 -3.95 -8.59 7.22
C VAL A 54 -3.79 -9.06 8.65
N LEU A 55 -3.44 -8.14 9.56
CA LEU A 55 -3.21 -8.45 10.98
C LEU A 55 -4.40 -8.08 11.86
N THR A 56 -5.12 -7.01 11.52
CA THR A 56 -6.25 -6.51 12.33
C THR A 56 -7.21 -5.65 11.50
N LEU A 57 -8.50 -5.74 11.81
CA LEU A 57 -9.60 -5.01 11.14
C LEU A 57 -10.26 -3.95 12.04
N GLN A 58 -9.81 -3.81 13.29
CA GLN A 58 -10.47 -2.95 14.26
C GLN A 58 -10.28 -1.47 13.91
N VAL A 59 -11.32 -0.66 14.13
CA VAL A 59 -11.40 0.76 13.74
C VAL A 59 -10.21 1.59 14.26
N ASN A 60 -9.61 1.18 15.37
CA ASN A 60 -8.51 1.90 16.03
C ASN A 60 -7.12 1.30 15.75
N LEU A 61 -7.05 0.13 15.09
CA LEU A 61 -5.81 -0.57 14.75
C LEU A 61 -6.01 -1.28 13.41
N ARG A 62 -5.87 -0.54 12.31
CA ARG A 62 -5.88 -1.09 10.95
C ARG A 62 -4.44 -1.19 10.49
N ALA A 63 -3.91 -2.41 10.50
CA ALA A 63 -2.56 -2.69 10.07
C ALA A 63 -2.56 -3.99 9.25
N ALA A 64 -1.89 -3.94 8.12
CA ALA A 64 -1.45 -5.09 7.34
C ALA A 64 0.06 -4.97 7.13
N ILE A 65 0.72 -6.08 6.87
CA ILE A 65 2.14 -6.10 6.50
C ILE A 65 2.24 -6.39 5.01
N VAL A 66 3.07 -5.59 4.31
CA VAL A 66 3.40 -5.82 2.90
C VAL A 66 4.37 -6.99 2.81
N MET A 67 4.05 -8.00 2.01
CA MET A 67 4.90 -9.19 1.80
C MET A 67 5.72 -9.10 0.52
#